data_AF-A0A5M3XL14-F1
#
_entry.id   AF-A0A5M3XL14-F1
#
_cell.length_a   1.000
_cell.length_b   1.000
_cell.length_c   1.000
_cell.angle_alpha   90.00
_cell.angle_beta   90.00
_cell.angle_gamma   90.00
#
_symmetry.space_group_name_H-M   'P 1'
#
loop_
_entity.id
_entity.type
_entity.pdbx_description
1 polymer ?
#
loop_
_entity_poly.entity_id
_entity_poly.type
_entity_poly.pdbx_seq_one_letter_code
_entity_poly.pdbx_strand_id
1 'polypeptide(L)'
;MHRDGAPYGMVGERCGWLLARLARGVTEAREEANEWGDPDDRFPRGEEELFAFRYRARTDIVGRGELRCQVRTIPVWKPRGPQARGEWHLTRRAFVEAWGTSGIGLRAVLTSSQLATFLQALVAEAEDRLGTCFGMERNSNLINGAGTIARPR
;
A
#
# COMPACT_ATOMS: atom_id res chain seq x y z
N MET A 1 9.45 18.74 14.74
CA MET A 1 10.33 18.99 13.58
C MET A 1 9.47 19.55 12.45
N HIS A 2 9.67 20.80 12.05
CA HIS A 2 8.89 21.48 11.00
C HIS A 2 9.82 21.92 9.87
N ARG A 3 9.36 21.86 8.62
CA ARG A 3 10.06 22.45 7.46
C ARG A 3 9.04 23.19 6.60
N ASP A 4 9.35 24.43 6.23
CA ASP A 4 8.51 25.28 5.37
C ASP A 4 7.06 25.42 5.89
N GLY A 5 6.90 25.52 7.21
CA GLY A 5 5.60 25.65 7.88
C GLY A 5 4.80 24.34 7.99
N ALA A 6 5.23 23.24 7.37
CA ALA A 6 4.58 21.94 7.46
C ALA A 6 5.29 21.03 8.48
N PRO A 7 4.57 20.40 9.42
CA PRO A 7 5.15 19.37 10.28
C PRO A 7 5.57 18.16 9.46
N TYR A 8 6.73 17.58 9.79
CA TYR A 8 7.31 16.41 9.11
C TYR A 8 6.36 15.19 9.07
N GLY A 9 5.36 15.13 9.95
CA GLY A 9 4.32 14.10 9.98
C GLY A 9 3.33 14.14 8.81
N MET A 10 3.19 15.27 8.08
CA MET A 10 2.16 15.41 7.05
C MET A 10 2.40 14.54 5.81
N VAL A 11 3.66 14.21 5.50
CA VAL A 11 4.00 13.27 4.40
C VAL A 11 3.76 11.83 4.84
N GLY A 12 4.10 11.48 6.08
CA GLY A 12 3.77 10.19 6.69
C GLY A 12 2.27 9.94 6.74
N GLU A 13 1.47 10.97 7.08
CA GLU A 13 0.01 10.88 7.09
C GLU A 13 -0.59 10.56 5.71
N ARG A 14 -0.05 11.16 4.64
CA ARG A 14 -0.53 10.88 3.28
C ARG A 14 -0.11 9.49 2.79
N CYS A 15 1.12 9.07 3.06
CA CYS A 15 1.59 7.73 2.71
C CYS A 15 0.80 6.65 3.48
N GLY A 16 0.55 6.87 4.78
CA GLY A 16 -0.27 5.98 5.60
C GLY A 16 -1.70 5.86 5.08
N TRP A 17 -2.35 6.98 4.75
CA TRP A 17 -3.69 6.96 4.16
C TRP A 17 -3.74 6.23 2.81
N LEU A 18 -2.74 6.46 1.93
CA LEU A 18 -2.65 5.76 0.64
C LEU A 18 -2.50 4.25 0.83
N LEU A 19 -1.66 3.81 1.77
CA LEU A 19 -1.48 2.40 2.10
C LEU A 19 -2.74 1.77 2.69
N ALA A 20 -3.43 2.47 3.58
CA ALA A 20 -4.69 1.99 4.15
C ALA A 20 -5.80 1.88 3.10
N ARG A 21 -5.90 2.88 2.21
CA ARG A 21 -6.83 2.84 1.06
C ARG A 21 -6.50 1.68 0.12
N LEU A 22 -5.22 1.45 -0.17
CA LEU A 22 -4.79 0.34 -1.01
C LEU A 22 -5.09 -1.01 -0.35
N ALA A 23 -4.80 -1.17 0.95
CA ALA A 23 -5.10 -2.40 1.69
C ALA A 23 -6.59 -2.77 1.60
N ARG A 24 -7.46 -1.76 1.71
CA ARG A 24 -8.90 -1.92 1.51
C ARG A 24 -9.24 -2.30 0.08
N GLY A 25 -8.71 -1.57 -0.90
CA GLY A 25 -8.97 -1.84 -2.32
C GLY A 25 -8.51 -3.24 -2.76
N VAL A 26 -7.40 -3.75 -2.22
CA VAL A 26 -6.96 -5.14 -2.47
C VAL A 26 -7.94 -6.14 -1.85
N THR A 27 -8.43 -5.89 -0.63
CA THR A 27 -9.46 -6.74 0.00
C THR A 27 -10.75 -6.76 -0.82
N GLU A 28 -11.24 -5.57 -1.22
CA GLU A 28 -12.44 -5.43 -2.05
C GLU A 28 -12.29 -6.14 -3.40
N ALA A 29 -11.13 -5.99 -4.07
CA ALA A 29 -10.86 -6.66 -5.33
C ALA A 29 -10.88 -8.19 -5.22
N ARG A 30 -10.47 -8.75 -4.07
CA ARG A 30 -10.51 -10.20 -3.82
C ARG A 30 -11.93 -10.73 -3.73
N GLU A 31 -12.83 -9.96 -3.13
CA GLU A 31 -14.23 -10.31 -2.97
C GLU A 31 -15.03 -10.15 -4.27
N GLU A 32 -14.64 -9.19 -5.12
CA GLU A 32 -15.28 -8.98 -6.41
C GLU A 32 -15.00 -10.14 -7.37
N ALA A 33 -16.05 -10.85 -7.78
CA ALA A 33 -15.96 -11.81 -8.88
C ALA A 33 -15.66 -11.05 -10.18
N ASN A 34 -14.49 -11.29 -10.76
CA ASN A 34 -14.06 -10.67 -12.01
C ASN A 34 -13.49 -11.73 -12.97
N GLU A 35 -12.80 -11.29 -14.04
CA GLU A 35 -12.20 -12.19 -15.04
C GLU A 35 -11.17 -13.18 -14.47
N TRP A 36 -10.61 -12.89 -13.29
CA TRP A 36 -9.68 -13.76 -12.57
C TRP A 36 -10.45 -14.69 -11.61
N GLY A 37 -10.57 -15.96 -12.02
CA GLY A 37 -11.28 -16.97 -11.25
C GLY A 37 -10.68 -17.21 -9.86
N ASP A 38 -9.35 -17.19 -9.74
CA ASP A 38 -8.63 -17.35 -8.47
C ASP A 38 -8.62 -16.02 -7.68
N PRO A 39 -9.17 -15.95 -6.44
CA PRO A 39 -9.11 -14.75 -5.62
C PRO A 39 -7.70 -14.21 -5.39
N ASP A 40 -6.67 -15.08 -5.38
CA ASP A 40 -5.28 -14.69 -5.19
C ASP A 40 -4.68 -13.93 -6.39
N ASP A 41 -5.38 -13.94 -7.54
CA ASP A 41 -5.01 -13.23 -8.76
C ASP A 41 -5.81 -11.92 -8.94
N ARG A 42 -6.69 -11.60 -8.00
CA ARG A 42 -7.53 -10.40 -8.06
C ARG A 42 -6.85 -9.22 -7.38
N PHE A 43 -6.55 -8.19 -8.16
CA PHE A 43 -5.98 -6.92 -7.71
C PHE A 43 -6.86 -5.76 -8.17
N PRO A 44 -6.76 -4.57 -7.54
CA PRO A 44 -7.45 -3.37 -7.99
C PRO A 44 -7.28 -3.12 -9.50
N ARG A 45 -8.34 -2.70 -10.17
CA ARG A 45 -8.33 -2.45 -11.62
C ARG A 45 -7.68 -1.10 -11.93
N GLY A 46 -7.05 -1.00 -13.11
CA GLY A 46 -6.53 0.26 -13.65
C GLY A 46 -5.12 0.65 -13.18
N GLU A 47 -4.53 -0.10 -12.25
CA GLU A 47 -3.20 0.21 -11.70
C GLU A 47 -2.27 -1.01 -11.76
N GLU A 48 -1.32 -1.00 -12.71
CA GLU A 48 -0.21 -1.96 -12.72
C GLU A 48 0.90 -1.57 -11.73
N GLU A 49 0.92 -0.31 -11.28
CA GLU A 49 1.76 0.15 -10.18
C GLU A 49 0.86 0.60 -9.02
N LEU A 50 0.87 -0.15 -7.92
CA LEU A 50 0.00 0.10 -6.77
C LEU A 50 0.56 1.20 -5.86
N PHE A 51 1.90 1.29 -5.76
CA PHE A 51 2.57 2.40 -5.08
C PHE A 51 4.05 2.45 -5.45
N ALA A 52 4.65 3.64 -5.31
CA ALA A 52 6.08 3.84 -5.33
C ALA A 52 6.48 4.91 -4.31
N PHE A 53 7.18 4.50 -3.25
CA PHE A 53 7.79 5.40 -2.29
C PHE A 53 9.25 5.62 -2.64
N ARG A 54 9.64 6.88 -2.76
CA ARG A 54 11.02 7.26 -3.06
C ARG A 54 11.56 8.09 -1.92
N TYR A 55 12.70 7.67 -1.36
CA TYR A 55 13.46 8.53 -0.48
C TYR A 55 14.01 9.71 -1.30
N ARG A 56 13.58 10.94 -0.99
CA ARG A 56 14.14 12.16 -1.59
C ARG A 56 15.12 12.80 -0.61
N ALA A 57 16.40 12.45 -0.69
CA ALA A 57 17.46 13.35 -0.22
C ALA A 57 17.69 14.46 -1.26
N ARG A 58 18.11 15.65 -0.80
CA ARG A 58 18.30 16.88 -1.62
C ARG A 58 19.23 16.71 -2.84
N THR A 59 19.95 15.60 -2.96
CA THR A 59 21.00 15.36 -3.97
C THR A 59 20.94 14.00 -4.64
N ASP A 60 19.87 13.20 -4.47
CA ASP A 60 19.92 11.79 -4.87
C ASP A 60 19.68 11.53 -6.36
N ILE A 61 20.51 10.63 -6.89
CA ILE A 61 20.40 10.03 -8.22
C ILE A 61 19.19 9.07 -8.22
N VAL A 62 18.42 9.07 -9.30
CA VAL A 62 17.25 8.19 -9.48
C VAL A 62 17.65 6.73 -9.23
N GLY A 63 16.98 6.04 -8.29
CA GLY A 63 17.17 4.60 -8.02
C GLY A 63 17.67 4.23 -6.61
N ARG A 64 17.92 5.21 -5.73
CA ARG A 64 18.30 4.96 -4.32
C ARG A 64 17.08 5.05 -3.38
N GLY A 65 16.89 4.05 -2.52
CA GLY A 65 15.87 4.08 -1.46
C GLY A 65 14.43 4.07 -1.98
N GLU A 66 14.16 3.36 -3.08
CA GLU A 66 12.83 3.20 -3.66
C GLU A 66 12.18 1.91 -3.18
N LEU A 67 10.98 2.00 -2.62
CA LEU A 67 10.09 0.86 -2.36
C LEU A 67 8.88 0.97 -3.29
N ARG A 68 8.74 0.02 -4.22
CA ARG A 68 7.66 0.01 -5.21
C ARG A 68 6.89 -1.31 -5.18
N CYS A 69 5.63 -1.26 -5.60
CA CYS A 69 4.82 -2.44 -5.80
C CYS A 69 4.13 -2.38 -7.15
N GLN A 70 4.38 -3.39 -8.00
CA GLN A 70 3.76 -3.50 -9.32
C GLN A 70 3.02 -4.82 -9.46
N VAL A 71 1.82 -4.80 -10.02
CA VAL A 71 1.12 -6.00 -10.45
C VAL A 71 1.64 -6.40 -11.81
N ARG A 72 1.81 -7.70 -12.03
CA ARG A 72 2.16 -8.26 -13.35
C ARG A 72 1.37 -9.51 -13.60
N THR A 73 0.92 -9.66 -14.83
CA THR A 73 0.41 -10.93 -15.36
C THR A 73 1.58 -11.77 -15.85
N ILE A 74 1.72 -12.98 -15.32
CA ILE A 74 2.79 -13.91 -15.68
C ILE A 74 2.20 -15.29 -16.04
N PRO A 75 2.82 -16.02 -16.99
CA PRO A 75 2.46 -17.40 -17.26
C PRO A 75 3.06 -18.33 -16.19
N VAL A 76 2.26 -19.28 -15.70
CA VAL A 76 2.70 -20.34 -14.78
C VAL A 76 2.26 -21.70 -15.30
N TRP A 77 3.15 -22.68 -15.23
CA TRP A 77 2.84 -24.05 -15.56
C TRP A 77 2.18 -24.73 -14.36
N LYS A 78 0.94 -25.18 -14.50
CA LYS A 78 0.26 -25.99 -13.48
C LYS A 78 0.31 -27.46 -13.89
N PRO A 79 1.04 -28.33 -13.16
CA PRO A 79 1.02 -29.76 -13.43
C PRO A 79 -0.35 -30.34 -13.08
N ARG A 80 -0.93 -31.18 -13.95
CA ARG A 80 -2.23 -31.85 -13.74
C ARG A 80 -2.13 -33.16 -12.93
N GLY A 81 -0.97 -33.44 -12.33
CA GLY A 81 -0.68 -34.65 -11.57
C GLY A 81 0.70 -35.23 -11.90
N PRO A 82 1.13 -36.31 -11.24
CA PRO A 82 2.48 -36.88 -11.39
C PRO A 82 2.80 -37.41 -12.79
N GLN A 83 1.76 -37.77 -13.57
CA GLN A 83 1.87 -38.45 -14.86
C GLN A 83 1.15 -37.72 -16.00
N ALA A 84 0.45 -36.62 -15.71
CA ALA A 84 -0.32 -35.86 -16.69
C ALA A 84 0.50 -34.69 -17.24
N ARG A 85 0.32 -34.39 -18.54
CA ARG A 85 0.79 -33.12 -19.12
C ARG A 85 0.07 -31.97 -18.41
N GLY A 86 0.83 -31.03 -17.86
CA GLY A 86 0.29 -29.81 -17.26
C GLY A 86 -0.28 -28.85 -18.29
N GLU A 87 -0.71 -27.69 -17.82
CA GLU A 87 -1.21 -26.62 -18.66
C GLU A 87 -0.69 -25.26 -18.19
N TRP A 88 -0.46 -24.39 -19.16
CA TRP A 88 -0.11 -23.00 -18.91
C TRP A 88 -1.35 -22.23 -18.46
N HIS A 89 -1.20 -21.48 -17.38
CA HIS A 89 -2.19 -20.53 -16.89
C HIS A 89 -1.57 -19.15 -16.79
N LEU A 90 -2.38 -18.12 -17.01
CA LEU A 90 -2.01 -16.77 -16.61
C LEU A 90 -2.37 -16.59 -15.14
N THR A 91 -1.53 -15.86 -14.42
CA THR A 91 -1.74 -15.50 -13.03
C THR A 91 -1.25 -14.09 -12.79
N ARG A 92 -1.80 -13.38 -11.80
CA ARG A 92 -1.37 -12.03 -11.45
C ARG A 92 -0.61 -12.06 -10.14
N ARG A 93 0.51 -11.34 -10.06
CA ARG A 93 1.33 -11.25 -8.84
C ARG A 93 1.74 -9.82 -8.57
N ALA A 94 1.78 -9.45 -7.30
CA ALA A 94 2.36 -8.19 -6.85
C ALA A 94 3.86 -8.38 -6.61
N PHE A 95 4.67 -7.61 -7.32
CA PHE A 95 6.11 -7.53 -7.18
C PHE A 95 6.45 -6.34 -6.29
N VAL A 96 6.78 -6.62 -5.03
CA VAL A 96 7.25 -5.62 -4.08
C VAL A 96 8.77 -5.58 -4.15
N GLU A 97 9.32 -4.44 -4.51
CA GLU A 97 10.74 -4.25 -4.74
C GLU A 97 11.27 -3.09 -3.90
N ALA A 98 12.34 -3.33 -3.14
CA ALA A 98 13.02 -2.33 -2.34
C ALA A 98 14.47 -2.19 -2.81
N TRP A 99 14.85 -1.03 -3.32
CA TRP A 99 16.18 -0.77 -3.89
C TRP A 99 17.08 -0.08 -2.86
N GLY A 100 18.09 -0.81 -2.39
CA GLY A 100 19.11 -0.31 -1.46
C GLY A 100 20.21 0.50 -2.15
N THR A 101 21.10 1.07 -1.35
CA THR A 101 22.23 1.91 -1.81
C THR A 101 23.28 1.17 -2.65
N SER A 102 23.30 -0.16 -2.59
CA SER A 102 24.20 -1.07 -3.32
C SER A 102 23.55 -1.72 -4.57
N GLY A 103 22.33 -1.32 -4.95
CA GLY A 103 21.64 -1.82 -6.14
C GLY A 103 21.07 -3.24 -6.03
N ILE A 104 21.48 -4.04 -5.04
CA ILE A 104 20.84 -5.34 -4.72
C ILE A 104 19.61 -5.04 -3.87
N GLY A 105 18.45 -4.98 -4.53
CA GLY A 105 17.18 -4.79 -3.87
C GLY A 105 16.53 -6.09 -3.37
N LEU A 106 15.69 -5.99 -2.35
CA LEU A 106 14.76 -7.05 -1.97
C LEU A 106 13.65 -7.12 -3.02
N ARG A 107 13.30 -8.31 -3.50
CA ARG A 107 12.08 -8.54 -4.29
C ARG A 107 11.25 -9.63 -3.64
N ALA A 108 9.98 -9.33 -3.35
CA ALA A 108 8.96 -10.29 -2.98
C ALA A 108 7.91 -10.38 -4.10
N VAL A 109 7.44 -11.60 -4.37
CA VAL A 109 6.37 -11.86 -5.33
C VAL A 109 5.19 -12.42 -4.54
N LEU A 110 4.11 -11.65 -4.46
CA LEU A 110 2.99 -11.89 -3.56
C LEU A 110 1.71 -12.15 -4.35
N THR A 111 0.86 -13.03 -3.82
CA THR A 111 -0.57 -13.08 -4.19
C THR A 111 -1.30 -11.84 -3.66
N SER A 112 -2.54 -11.63 -4.09
CA SER A 112 -3.37 -10.54 -3.56
C SER A 112 -3.64 -10.69 -2.05
N SER A 113 -3.83 -11.91 -1.55
CA SER A 113 -4.01 -12.20 -0.12
C SER A 113 -2.76 -11.86 0.68
N GLN A 114 -1.58 -12.30 0.21
CA GLN A 114 -0.30 -11.98 0.84
C GLN A 114 -0.01 -10.48 0.83
N LEU A 115 -0.32 -9.79 -0.27
CA LEU A 115 -0.18 -8.34 -0.36
C LEU A 115 -1.10 -7.64 0.64
N ALA A 116 -2.37 -8.07 0.77
CA ALA A 116 -3.31 -7.48 1.73
C ALA A 116 -2.79 -7.62 3.17
N THR A 117 -2.31 -8.81 3.55
CA THR A 117 -1.70 -9.05 4.87
C THR A 117 -0.47 -8.17 5.09
N PHE A 118 0.41 -8.07 4.09
CA PHE A 118 1.59 -7.21 4.15
C PHE A 118 1.22 -5.73 4.37
N LEU A 119 0.26 -5.21 3.60
CA LEU A 119 -0.17 -3.82 3.70
C LEU A 119 -0.84 -3.52 5.05
N GLN A 120 -1.67 -4.44 5.56
CA GLN A 120 -2.29 -4.31 6.88
C GLN A 120 -1.24 -4.28 8.00
N ALA A 121 -0.25 -5.17 7.95
CA ALA A 121 0.85 -5.17 8.91
C ALA A 121 1.68 -3.88 8.85
N LEU A 122 1.99 -3.41 7.64
CA LEU A 122 2.74 -2.17 7.43
C LEU A 122 1.99 -0.94 7.95
N VAL A 123 0.67 -0.87 7.70
CA VAL A 123 -0.17 0.21 8.24
C VAL A 123 -0.18 0.14 9.76
N ALA A 124 -0.44 -1.02 10.36
CA ALA A 124 -0.47 -1.16 11.82
C ALA A 124 0.86 -0.75 12.49
N GLU A 125 2.00 -1.15 11.91
CA GLU A 125 3.33 -0.73 12.39
C GLU A 125 3.53 0.79 12.28
N ALA A 126 3.06 1.40 11.19
CA ALA A 126 3.14 2.83 11.00
C ALA A 126 2.26 3.59 12.00
N GLU A 127 1.04 3.12 12.27
CA GLU A 127 0.13 3.72 13.26
C GLU A 127 0.73 3.67 14.67
N ASP A 128 1.29 2.52 15.07
CA ASP A 128 1.96 2.33 16.36
C ASP A 128 3.15 3.30 16.55
N ARG A 129 3.98 3.46 15.53
CA ARG A 129 5.17 4.31 15.60
C ARG A 129 4.90 5.81 15.46
N LEU A 130 3.83 6.19 14.75
CA LEU A 130 3.54 7.60 14.44
C LEU A 130 2.40 8.17 15.29
N GLY A 131 1.64 7.35 16.01
CA GLY A 131 0.55 7.79 16.87
C GLY A 131 -0.65 8.34 16.09
N THR A 132 -0.87 7.87 14.86
CA THR A 132 -1.89 8.38 13.92
C THR A 132 -2.75 7.24 13.41
N CYS A 133 -4.07 7.42 13.35
CA CYS A 133 -5.00 6.45 12.75
C CYS A 133 -5.20 6.79 11.26
N PHE A 134 -4.63 6.00 10.35
CA PHE A 134 -4.74 6.22 8.92
C PHE A 134 -6.00 5.54 8.38
N GLY A 135 -7.18 6.12 8.64
CA GLY A 135 -8.42 5.53 8.11
C GLY A 135 -9.68 5.80 8.91
N MET A 136 -9.59 6.46 10.06
CA MET A 136 -10.76 7.10 10.63
C MET A 136 -11.02 8.38 9.84
N GLU A 137 -12.18 8.49 9.19
CA GLU A 137 -12.70 9.77 8.73
C GLU A 137 -12.57 10.74 9.91
N ARG A 138 -11.69 11.74 9.78
CA ARG A 138 -11.61 12.87 10.72
C ARG A 138 -12.94 13.60 10.61
N ASN A 139 -13.94 13.19 11.40
CA ASN A 139 -15.09 14.01 11.75
C ASN A 139 -14.56 15.25 12.48
N SER A 140 -14.17 16.23 11.68
CA SER A 140 -13.56 17.50 12.08
C SER A 140 -14.64 18.44 12.60
N ASN A 141 -15.48 17.98 13.54
CA ASN A 141 -16.60 18.76 14.09
C ASN A 141 -16.77 18.64 15.61
N LEU A 142 -15.81 18.10 16.35
CA LEU A 142 -15.90 18.00 17.82
C LEU A 142 -14.94 18.91 18.60
N ILE A 143 -14.33 19.90 17.95
CA ILE A 143 -13.56 20.95 18.63
C ILE A 143 -14.01 22.34 18.12
N ASN A 144 -15.20 22.75 18.56
CA ASN A 144 -15.64 24.13 18.73
C ASN A 144 -16.70 24.04 19.84
N GLY A 145 -16.31 24.05 21.12
CA GLY A 145 -15.90 25.27 21.79
C GLY A 145 -16.99 25.61 22.81
N ALA A 146 -16.88 25.02 24.00
CA ALA A 146 -17.56 25.53 25.19
C ALA A 146 -16.97 26.91 25.51
N GLY A 147 -17.83 27.93 25.69
CA GLY A 147 -17.38 29.25 26.12
C GLY A 147 -18.35 30.39 25.82
N THR A 148 -19.58 30.34 26.33
CA THR A 148 -20.43 31.54 26.41
C THR A 148 -19.87 32.45 27.51
N ILE A 149 -19.05 33.43 27.14
CA ILE A 149 -18.65 34.52 28.03
C ILE A 149 -19.71 35.61 27.94
N ALA A 150 -20.41 35.83 29.06
CA ALA A 150 -21.32 36.96 29.25
C ALA A 150 -20.57 38.30 29.09
N ARG A 151 -21.19 39.27 28.40
CA ARG A 151 -20.74 40.66 28.37
C ARG A 151 -21.64 41.51 29.27
N PRO A 152 -21.08 42.39 30.12
CA PRO A 152 -21.87 43.33 30.91
C PRO A 152 -22.19 44.60 30.10
N ARG A 153 -23.37 45.16 30.35
CA ARG A 153 -23.64 46.60 30.33
C ARG A 153 -24.55 46.92 31.51
#